data_AF-H9GJB4-F1
#
_entry.id   AF-H9GJB4-F1
#
_cell.length_a   1.000
_cell.length_b   1.000
_cell.length_c   1.000
_cell.angle_alpha   90.00
_cell.angle_beta   90.00
_cell.angle_gamma   90.00
#
_symmetry.space_group_name_H-M   'P 1'
#
loop_
_entity.id
_entity.type
_entity.pdbx_description
1 polymer ?
#
loop_
_entity_poly.entity_id
_entity_poly.type
_entity_poly.pdbx_seq_one_letter_code
_entity_poly.pdbx_strand_id
1 'polypeptide(L)'
;MAHLSSPYTSAIPFSLGSFLVYTHLDRIWGGPGLGFTPLQNFTNGCLAAGVAQTLSFPFETIKRKMQAQSPCLPNNGGVDVHFSGLVDCFKQTVKTNGWLALWNGLTANLLRIVPYFGVMFSTFEFCRRMCLYWNGYIDSPLSNKLTPGVDQSLKPKELREFKLLGRRNF
;
A
#
# COMPACT_ATOMS: atom_id res chain seq x y z
N MET A 1 -31.71 -21.70 23.23
CA MET A 1 -30.88 -20.62 23.81
C MET A 1 -29.78 -20.30 22.82
N ALA A 2 -29.93 -19.20 22.09
CA ALA A 2 -29.04 -18.79 21.00
C ALA A 2 -27.77 -18.15 21.59
N HIS A 3 -26.62 -18.77 21.36
CA HIS A 3 -25.34 -18.15 21.63
C HIS A 3 -25.13 -17.01 20.61
N LEU A 4 -25.29 -15.77 21.08
CA LEU A 4 -24.77 -14.57 20.42
C LEU A 4 -23.23 -14.64 20.40
N SER A 5 -22.65 -15.29 19.39
CA SER A 5 -21.21 -15.15 19.10
C SER A 5 -21.00 -13.82 18.38
N SER A 6 -20.66 -12.81 19.19
CA SER A 6 -20.37 -11.45 18.79
C SER A 6 -19.30 -11.38 17.68
N PRO A 7 -19.43 -10.51 16.66
CA PRO A 7 -18.50 -10.41 15.52
C PRO A 7 -17.05 -10.03 15.90
N TYR A 8 -16.77 -9.73 17.17
CA TYR A 8 -15.45 -9.38 17.68
C TYR A 8 -14.56 -10.61 17.97
N THR A 9 -15.14 -11.78 18.24
CA THR A 9 -14.37 -12.96 18.67
C THR A 9 -13.52 -13.55 17.53
N SER A 10 -13.88 -13.29 16.27
CA SER A 10 -13.14 -13.71 15.07
C SER A 10 -12.10 -12.70 14.57
N ALA A 11 -12.11 -11.45 15.06
CA ALA A 11 -11.22 -10.39 14.57
C ALA A 11 -9.79 -10.48 15.15
N ILE A 12 -9.67 -11.01 16.37
CA ILE A 12 -8.41 -11.11 17.12
C ILE A 12 -7.40 -12.10 16.49
N PRO A 13 -7.79 -13.35 16.14
CA PRO A 13 -6.83 -14.28 15.53
C PRO A 13 -6.41 -13.85 14.11
N PHE A 14 -7.26 -13.13 13.38
CA PHE A 14 -6.94 -12.58 12.06
C PHE A 14 -5.85 -11.51 12.13
N SER A 15 -5.97 -10.60 13.10
CA SER A 15 -4.97 -9.53 13.32
C SER A 15 -3.62 -10.09 13.77
N LEU A 16 -3.61 -11.12 14.61
CA LEU A 16 -2.40 -11.81 15.05
C LEU A 16 -1.67 -12.54 13.91
N GLY A 17 -2.42 -13.22 13.03
CA GLY A 17 -1.85 -13.88 11.85
C GLY A 17 -1.22 -12.90 10.87
N SER A 18 -1.88 -11.76 10.61
CA SER A 18 -1.33 -10.70 9.77
C SER A 18 -0.09 -10.05 10.38
N PHE A 19 -0.05 -9.86 11.70
CA PHE A 19 1.11 -9.31 12.40
C PHE A 19 2.32 -10.25 12.34
N LEU A 20 2.12 -11.55 12.51
CA LEU A 20 3.19 -12.54 12.38
C LEU A 20 3.74 -12.60 10.94
N VAL A 21 2.87 -12.55 9.94
CA VAL A 21 3.32 -12.48 8.53
C VAL A 21 4.11 -11.18 8.27
N TYR A 22 3.66 -10.05 8.82
CA TYR A 22 4.33 -8.76 8.67
C TYR A 22 5.73 -8.76 9.31
N THR A 23 5.86 -9.30 10.52
CA THR A 23 7.16 -9.42 11.21
C THR A 23 8.12 -10.39 10.53
N HIS A 24 7.62 -11.43 9.86
CA HIS A 24 8.43 -12.33 9.05
C HIS A 24 8.86 -11.70 7.71
N LEU A 25 8.01 -10.88 7.08
CA LEU A 25 8.37 -10.14 5.86
C LEU A 25 9.39 -9.02 6.12
N ASP A 26 9.24 -8.29 7.23
CA ASP A 26 10.14 -7.19 7.61
C ASP A 26 11.57 -7.68 7.86
N ARG A 27 11.71 -8.87 8.46
CA ARG A 27 13.02 -9.55 8.61
C ARG A 27 13.68 -9.91 7.29
N ILE A 28 12.91 -10.13 6.23
CA ILE A 28 13.41 -10.52 4.90
C ILE A 28 13.80 -9.28 4.09
N TRP A 29 13.17 -8.13 4.35
CA TRP A 29 13.38 -6.89 3.58
C TRP A 29 14.56 -6.03 4.06
N GLY A 30 15.36 -6.48 5.03
CA GLY A 30 16.57 -5.79 5.51
C GLY A 30 17.73 -5.69 4.51
N GLY A 31 17.47 -5.79 3.21
CA GLY A 31 18.48 -5.70 2.16
C GLY A 31 18.94 -4.25 1.90
N PRO A 32 20.22 -4.03 1.54
CA PRO A 32 20.74 -2.71 1.23
C PRO A 32 19.98 -2.12 0.03
N GLY A 33 19.44 -0.91 0.21
CA GLY A 33 18.76 -0.19 -0.85
C GLY A 33 19.73 0.09 -2.00
N LEU A 34 19.64 -0.71 -3.07
CA LEU A 34 20.35 -0.42 -4.31
C LEU A 34 19.92 0.97 -4.79
N GLY A 35 20.90 1.83 -5.07
CA GLY A 35 20.69 3.18 -5.60
C GLY A 35 20.11 3.16 -7.01
N PHE A 36 18.82 2.86 -7.14
CA PHE A 36 18.09 2.90 -8.40
C PHE A 36 17.47 4.28 -8.65
N THR A 37 17.23 4.58 -9.92
CA THR A 37 16.50 5.81 -10.30
C THR A 37 15.09 5.83 -9.69
N PRO A 38 14.48 7.01 -9.44
CA PRO A 38 13.14 7.11 -8.88
C PRO A 38 12.08 6.30 -9.65
N LEU A 39 12.22 6.26 -10.99
CA LEU A 39 11.31 5.50 -11.85
C LEU A 39 11.52 3.98 -11.72
N GLN A 40 12.77 3.52 -11.60
CA GLN A 40 13.07 2.10 -11.35
C GLN A 40 12.57 1.63 -9.98
N ASN A 41 12.69 2.48 -8.95
CA ASN A 41 12.12 2.17 -7.64
C ASN A 41 10.59 2.09 -7.71
N PHE A 42 9.95 2.97 -8.48
CA PHE A 42 8.51 2.93 -8.70
C PHE A 42 8.07 1.64 -9.41
N THR A 43 8.74 1.26 -10.50
CA THR A 43 8.38 0.03 -11.24
C THR A 43 8.62 -1.22 -10.40
N ASN A 44 9.74 -1.29 -9.66
CA ASN A 44 10.02 -2.39 -8.74
C ASN A 44 8.97 -2.47 -7.61
N GLY A 45 8.57 -1.31 -7.06
CA GLY A 45 7.49 -1.24 -6.07
C GLY A 45 6.15 -1.75 -6.60
N CYS A 46 5.77 -1.36 -7.82
CA CYS A 46 4.56 -1.85 -8.46
C CYS A 46 4.60 -3.36 -8.73
N LEU A 47 5.74 -3.90 -9.19
CA LEU A 47 5.93 -5.33 -9.41
C LEU A 47 5.86 -6.13 -8.11
N ALA A 48 6.57 -5.68 -7.06
CA ALA A 48 6.54 -6.29 -5.75
C ALA A 48 5.11 -6.29 -5.17
N ALA A 49 4.39 -5.16 -5.30
CA ALA A 49 2.99 -5.06 -4.89
C ALA A 49 2.09 -6.02 -5.67
N GLY A 50 2.29 -6.15 -6.99
CA GLY A 50 1.55 -7.10 -7.83
C GLY A 50 1.76 -8.56 -7.41
N VAL A 51 2.99 -8.95 -7.09
CA VAL A 51 3.31 -10.30 -6.60
C VAL A 51 2.68 -10.53 -5.22
N ALA A 52 2.86 -9.61 -4.28
CA ALA A 52 2.25 -9.70 -2.95
C ALA A 52 0.73 -9.77 -3.01
N GLN A 53 0.11 -8.99 -3.90
CA GLN A 53 -1.33 -8.99 -4.14
C GLN A 53 -1.78 -10.35 -4.66
N THR A 54 -1.09 -10.92 -5.64
CA THR A 54 -1.40 -12.24 -6.23
C THR A 54 -1.37 -13.37 -5.19
N LEU A 55 -0.37 -13.35 -4.31
CA LEU A 55 -0.24 -14.32 -3.22
C LEU A 55 -1.31 -14.16 -2.14
N SER A 56 -1.69 -12.92 -1.83
CA SER A 56 -2.70 -12.61 -0.81
C SER A 56 -4.14 -12.70 -1.34
N PHE A 57 -4.32 -12.68 -2.66
CA PHE A 57 -5.61 -12.64 -3.33
C PHE A 57 -6.60 -13.77 -2.92
N PRO A 58 -6.21 -15.06 -2.82
CA PRO A 58 -7.14 -16.11 -2.40
C PRO A 58 -7.75 -15.84 -1.02
N PHE A 59 -6.95 -15.36 -0.06
CA PHE A 59 -7.42 -15.03 1.29
C PHE A 59 -8.39 -13.84 1.28
N GLU A 60 -8.07 -12.81 0.49
CA GLU A 60 -8.93 -11.64 0.29
C GLU A 60 -10.28 -12.03 -0.35
N THR A 61 -10.28 -12.92 -1.34
CA THR A 61 -11.50 -13.40 -1.99
C THR A 61 -12.41 -14.15 -1.01
N ILE A 62 -11.85 -15.04 -0.18
CA ILE A 62 -12.62 -15.76 0.84
C ILE A 62 -13.19 -14.78 1.86
N LYS A 63 -12.38 -13.83 2.32
CA LYS A 63 -12.81 -12.79 3.28
C LYS A 63 -13.96 -11.95 2.71
N ARG A 64 -13.87 -11.51 1.46
CA ARG A 64 -14.96 -10.76 0.80
C ARG A 64 -16.23 -11.59 0.65
N LYS A 65 -16.11 -12.88 0.31
CA LYS A 65 -17.25 -13.79 0.26
C LYS A 65 -17.91 -13.97 1.63
N MET A 66 -17.13 -14.12 2.69
CA MET A 66 -17.64 -14.19 4.05
C MET A 66 -18.31 -12.87 4.50
N GLN A 67 -17.73 -11.73 4.16
CA GLN A 67 -18.31 -10.41 4.48
C GLN A 67 -19.57 -10.10 3.65
N ALA A 68 -19.64 -10.60 2.41
CA ALA A 68 -20.84 -10.50 1.59
C ALA A 68 -21.99 -11.35 2.16
N GLN A 69 -21.67 -12.48 2.81
CA GLN A 69 -22.64 -13.25 3.60
C GLN A 69 -22.89 -12.53 4.93
N SER A 70 -23.77 -11.52 4.91
CA SER A 70 -24.19 -10.80 6.12
C SER A 70 -25.51 -11.37 6.66
N PRO A 71 -25.55 -11.87 7.91
CA PRO A 71 -26.80 -12.29 8.57
C PRO A 71 -27.78 -11.13 8.80
N CYS A 72 -27.32 -9.89 8.65
CA CYS A 72 -28.06 -8.67 8.96
C CYS A 72 -28.92 -8.17 7.78
N LEU A 73 -28.82 -8.79 6.59
CA LEU A 73 -29.61 -8.44 5.41
C LEU A 73 -30.78 -9.43 5.23
N PRO A 74 -31.97 -8.98 4.78
CA PRO A 74 -33.04 -9.89 4.37
C PRO A 74 -32.50 -10.87 3.30
N ASN A 75 -32.80 -12.17 3.43
CA ASN A 75 -32.25 -13.26 2.61
C ASN A 75 -30.71 -13.39 2.65
N ASN A 76 -30.06 -13.03 3.75
CA ASN A 76 -28.61 -13.13 3.96
C ASN A 76 -27.78 -12.48 2.83
N GLY A 77 -28.32 -11.44 2.18
CA GLY A 77 -27.66 -10.75 1.06
C GLY A 77 -27.76 -11.46 -0.29
N GLY A 78 -28.66 -12.42 -0.47
CA GLY A 78 -28.86 -13.13 -1.75
C GLY A 78 -27.83 -14.21 -2.05
N VAL A 79 -27.12 -14.69 -1.02
CA VAL A 79 -26.11 -15.74 -1.13
C VAL A 79 -26.76 -17.09 -0.88
N ASP A 80 -26.86 -17.90 -1.93
CA ASP A 80 -27.51 -19.23 -1.95
C ASP A 80 -26.77 -20.29 -1.11
N VAL A 81 -25.59 -19.96 -0.57
CA VAL A 81 -24.67 -20.89 0.08
C VAL A 81 -24.24 -20.33 1.43
N HIS A 82 -24.65 -21.00 2.52
CA HIS A 82 -24.20 -20.70 3.87
C HIS A 82 -22.79 -21.27 4.11
N PHE A 83 -21.84 -20.41 4.46
CA PHE A 83 -20.53 -20.82 4.95
C PHE A 83 -20.53 -20.89 6.48
N SER A 84 -20.10 -22.01 7.07
CA SER A 84 -19.92 -22.14 8.53
C SER A 84 -18.60 -21.52 9.04
N GLY A 85 -17.67 -21.21 8.14
CA GLY A 85 -16.38 -20.62 8.48
C GLY A 85 -15.46 -20.44 7.27
N LEU A 86 -14.26 -19.92 7.50
CA LEU A 86 -13.30 -19.57 6.45
C LEU A 86 -12.81 -20.79 5.64
N VAL A 87 -12.51 -21.89 6.33
CA VAL A 87 -12.04 -23.15 5.71
C VAL A 87 -13.15 -23.82 4.90
N ASP A 88 -14.39 -23.73 5.40
CA ASP A 88 -15.57 -24.27 4.73
C ASP A 88 -15.87 -23.49 3.44
N CYS A 89 -15.86 -22.16 3.50
CA CYS A 89 -15.99 -21.29 2.34
C CYS A 89 -14.91 -21.55 1.27
N PHE A 90 -13.67 -21.77 1.71
CA PHE A 90 -12.56 -22.10 0.81
C PHE A 90 -12.79 -23.44 0.10
N LYS A 91 -13.05 -24.51 0.85
CA LYS A 91 -13.28 -25.86 0.30
C LYS A 91 -14.45 -25.88 -0.66
N GLN A 92 -15.56 -25.24 -0.29
CA GLN A 92 -16.75 -25.20 -1.13
C GLN A 92 -16.54 -24.35 -2.38
N THR A 93 -15.84 -23.22 -2.27
CA THR A 93 -15.48 -22.41 -3.44
C THR A 93 -14.63 -23.19 -4.44
N VAL A 94 -13.59 -23.90 -3.97
CA VAL A 94 -12.73 -24.73 -4.82
C VAL A 94 -13.49 -25.91 -5.42
N LYS A 95 -14.37 -26.55 -4.66
CA LYS A 95 -15.17 -27.69 -5.14
C LYS A 95 -16.17 -27.28 -6.23
N THR A 96 -16.82 -26.12 -6.09
CA THR A 96 -17.87 -25.68 -7.01
C THR A 96 -17.34 -24.95 -8.23
N ASN A 97 -16.33 -24.08 -8.06
CA ASN A 97 -15.85 -23.19 -9.13
C ASN A 97 -14.39 -23.48 -9.55
N GLY A 98 -13.71 -24.42 -8.90
CA GLY A 98 -12.31 -24.75 -9.15
C GLY A 98 -11.33 -23.81 -8.44
N TRP A 99 -10.04 -24.14 -8.58
CA TRP A 99 -8.94 -23.42 -7.94
C TRP A 99 -8.76 -21.99 -8.48
N LEU A 100 -8.95 -21.80 -9.79
CA LEU A 100 -8.78 -20.51 -10.45
C LEU A 100 -9.82 -19.47 -10.03
N ALA A 101 -10.98 -19.90 -9.53
CA ALA A 101 -12.03 -19.00 -9.07
C ALA A 101 -11.61 -18.13 -7.87
N LEU A 102 -10.56 -18.54 -7.14
CA LEU A 102 -9.98 -17.74 -6.05
C LEU A 102 -9.29 -16.47 -6.57
N TRP A 103 -8.81 -16.49 -7.82
CA TRP A 103 -8.16 -15.37 -8.50
C TRP A 103 -9.10 -14.55 -9.40
N ASN A 104 -10.39 -14.90 -9.43
CA ASN A 104 -11.37 -14.10 -10.16
C ASN A 104 -11.47 -12.68 -9.56
N GLY A 105 -11.21 -11.68 -10.40
CA GLY A 105 -11.13 -10.27 -9.99
C GLY A 105 -9.72 -9.78 -9.68
N LEU A 106 -8.67 -10.61 -9.78
CA LEU A 106 -7.28 -10.18 -9.60
C LEU A 106 -6.93 -9.05 -10.57
N THR A 107 -7.28 -9.19 -11.85
CA THR A 107 -7.03 -8.18 -12.88
C THR A 107 -7.68 -6.84 -12.55
N ALA A 108 -8.94 -6.83 -12.10
CA ALA A 108 -9.63 -5.60 -11.71
C ALA A 108 -8.97 -4.94 -10.50
N ASN A 109 -8.50 -5.75 -9.54
CA ASN A 109 -7.78 -5.24 -8.38
C ASN A 109 -6.41 -4.66 -8.77
N LEU A 110 -5.65 -5.36 -9.62
CA LEU A 110 -4.38 -4.87 -10.15
C LEU A 110 -4.55 -3.58 -10.96
N LEU A 111 -5.61 -3.48 -11.77
CA LEU A 111 -5.91 -2.28 -12.54
C LEU A 111 -6.18 -1.07 -11.63
N ARG A 112 -6.79 -1.27 -10.46
CA ARG A 112 -7.02 -0.21 -9.46
C ARG A 112 -5.74 0.25 -8.75
N ILE A 113 -4.76 -0.64 -8.60
CA ILE A 113 -3.50 -0.36 -7.91
C ILE A 113 -2.63 0.63 -8.69
N VAL A 114 -2.61 0.52 -10.02
CA VAL A 114 -1.78 1.37 -10.90
C VAL A 114 -2.07 2.87 -10.69
N PRO A 115 -3.32 3.37 -10.81
CA PRO A 115 -3.59 4.78 -10.57
C PRO A 115 -3.38 5.17 -9.10
N TYR A 116 -3.61 4.27 -8.14
CA TYR A 116 -3.32 4.54 -6.73
C TYR A 116 -1.85 4.84 -6.50
N PHE A 117 -0.94 3.98 -6.99
CA PHE A 117 0.49 4.24 -6.89
C PHE A 117 0.91 5.47 -7.69
N GLY A 118 0.31 5.70 -8.88
CA GLY A 118 0.59 6.88 -9.69
C GLY A 118 0.28 8.19 -8.95
N VAL A 119 -0.90 8.27 -8.31
CA VAL A 119 -1.28 9.45 -7.50
C VAL A 119 -0.36 9.57 -6.28
N MET A 120 -0.12 8.49 -5.55
CA MET A 120 0.77 8.50 -4.38
C MET A 120 2.16 9.01 -4.73
N PHE A 121 2.75 8.50 -5.82
CA PHE A 121 4.06 8.94 -6.30
C PHE A 121 4.05 10.41 -6.75
N SER A 122 3.02 10.81 -7.49
CA SER A 122 2.87 12.20 -7.96
C SER A 122 2.75 13.17 -6.79
N THR A 123 1.93 12.86 -5.79
CA THR A 123 1.78 13.67 -4.58
C THR A 123 3.10 13.71 -3.79
N PHE A 124 3.80 12.58 -3.64
CA PHE A 124 5.08 12.54 -2.96
C PHE A 124 6.13 13.43 -3.65
N GLU A 125 6.29 13.30 -4.97
CA GLU A 125 7.22 14.13 -5.75
C GLU A 125 6.85 15.61 -5.68
N PHE A 126 5.55 15.94 -5.74
CA PHE A 126 5.08 17.31 -5.60
C PHE A 126 5.40 17.89 -4.22
N CYS A 127 5.06 17.18 -3.14
CA CYS A 127 5.36 17.60 -1.77
C CYS A 127 6.87 17.77 -1.56
N ARG A 128 7.67 16.82 -2.04
CA ARG A 128 9.14 16.89 -1.97
C ARG A 128 9.67 18.14 -2.67
N ARG A 129 9.19 18.44 -3.89
CA ARG A 129 9.61 19.65 -4.64
C ARG A 129 9.23 20.91 -3.90
N MET A 130 8.01 20.99 -3.37
CA MET A 130 7.59 22.13 -2.56
C MET A 130 8.50 22.32 -1.34
N CYS A 131 8.81 21.26 -0.60
CA CYS A 131 9.73 21.34 0.53
C CYS A 131 11.12 21.82 0.11
N LEU A 132 11.65 21.35 -1.02
CA LEU A 132 12.95 21.80 -1.53
C LEU A 132 12.93 23.27 -1.95
N TYR A 133 11.84 23.75 -2.55
CA TYR A 133 11.66 25.15 -2.93
C TYR A 133 11.59 26.06 -1.70
N TRP A 134 10.80 25.69 -0.69
CA TRP A 134 10.69 26.44 0.56
C TRP A 134 12.00 26.50 1.34
N ASN A 135 12.79 25.43 1.32
CA ASN A 135 14.14 25.44 1.88
C ASN A 135 15.15 26.18 0.97
N GLY A 136 14.77 26.44 -0.28
CA GLY A 136 15.53 27.26 -1.21
C GLY A 136 16.73 26.56 -1.84
N TYR A 137 16.62 25.24 -2.04
CA TYR A 137 17.56 24.42 -2.81
C TYR A 137 17.25 24.43 -4.32
N ILE A 138 16.01 24.78 -4.70
CA ILE A 138 15.56 24.88 -6.09
C ILE A 138 14.96 26.26 -6.35
N ASP A 139 15.11 26.74 -7.59
CA ASP A 139 14.71 28.09 -7.99
C ASP A 139 13.20 28.22 -8.23
N SER A 140 12.57 27.16 -8.74
CA SER A 140 11.12 27.12 -8.98
C SER A 140 10.56 25.72 -8.73
N PRO A 141 9.30 25.59 -8.28
CA PRO A 141 8.68 24.29 -7.99
C PRO A 141 8.43 23.43 -9.24
N LEU A 142 8.41 24.06 -10.42
CA LEU A 142 8.11 23.42 -11.70
C LEU A 142 9.37 23.05 -12.51
N SER A 143 10.53 23.64 -12.20
CA SER A 143 11.78 23.38 -12.90
C SER A 143 12.77 22.68 -11.97
N ASN A 144 13.37 21.58 -12.41
CA ASN A 144 14.46 20.89 -11.70
C ASN A 144 15.80 21.66 -11.78
N LYS A 145 15.74 22.99 -11.86
CA LYS A 145 16.92 23.85 -11.86
C LYS A 145 17.30 24.14 -10.42
N LEU A 146 18.52 23.73 -10.09
CA LEU A 146 19.16 23.98 -8.81
C LEU A 146 19.47 25.47 -8.68
N THR A 147 19.35 26.01 -7.47
CA THR A 147 19.73 27.40 -7.23
C THR A 147 21.24 27.55 -7.46
N PRO A 148 21.68 28.41 -8.39
CA PRO A 148 23.10 28.55 -8.71
C PRO A 148 23.87 29.06 -7.49
N GLY A 149 25.01 28.42 -7.17
CA GLY A 149 25.87 28.78 -6.04
C GLY A 149 25.48 28.19 -4.69
N VAL A 150 24.43 27.35 -4.61
CA VAL A 150 24.07 26.59 -3.41
C VAL A 150 24.56 25.15 -3.54
N ASP A 151 25.46 24.74 -2.65
CA ASP A 151 25.86 23.33 -2.56
C ASP A 151 24.75 22.50 -1.87
N GLN A 152 24.37 21.38 -2.48
CA GLN A 152 23.30 20.48 -2.04
C GLN A 152 23.67 19.66 -0.81
N SER A 153 24.96 19.62 -0.44
CA SER A 153 25.41 19.00 0.79
C SER A 153 25.02 19.83 2.04
N LEU A 154 24.74 21.13 1.88
CA LEU A 154 24.41 22.00 3.01
C LEU A 154 23.10 21.57 3.68
N LYS A 155 23.14 21.52 5.01
CA LYS A 155 21.95 21.31 5.83
C LYS A 155 21.02 22.55 5.77
N PRO A 156 19.72 22.41 6.05
CA PRO A 156 18.77 23.52 5.95
C PRO A 156 19.12 24.74 6.84
N LYS A 157 19.83 24.51 7.95
CA LYS A 157 20.31 25.59 8.84
C LYS A 157 21.49 26.34 8.22
N GLU A 158 22.51 25.61 7.77
CA GLU A 158 23.69 26.14 7.08
C GLU A 158 23.28 26.98 5.84
N LEU A 159 22.30 26.49 5.08
CA LEU A 159 21.79 27.19 3.91
C LEU A 159 21.13 28.52 4.27
N ARG A 160 20.41 28.58 5.40
CA ARG A 160 19.79 29.80 5.88
C ARG A 160 20.85 30.82 6.31
N GLU A 161 21.90 30.37 6.99
CA GLU A 161 23.02 31.22 7.39
C GLU A 161 23.80 31.75 6.18
N PHE A 162 24.07 30.90 5.19
CA PHE A 162 24.71 31.30 3.93
C PHE A 162 23.91 32.41 3.21
N LYS A 163 22.57 32.27 3.15
CA LYS A 163 21.71 33.32 2.58
C LYS A 163 21.73 34.62 3.39
N LEU A 164 21.83 34.54 4.72
CA LEU A 164 21.94 35.72 5.59
C LEU A 164 23.28 36.45 5.40
N LEU A 165 24.37 35.70 5.25
CA LEU A 165 25.71 36.26 4.99
C LEU A 165 25.79 36.92 3.62
N GLY A 166 25.28 36.27 2.57
CA GLY A 166 25.21 36.86 1.23
C GLY A 166 24.40 38.16 1.18
N ARG A 167 23.38 38.29 2.04
CA ARG A 167 22.52 39.47 2.15
C ARG A 167 23.10 40.59 3.04
N ARG A 168 24.16 40.33 3.82
CA ARG A 168 24.89 41.36 4.59
C ARG A 168 26.05 41.98 3.81
N ASN A 169 26.56 41.28 2.80
CA ASN A 169 27.72 41.71 2.00
C ASN A 169 27.34 42.46 0.71
N PHE A 170 26.06 42.80 0.54
CA PHE A 170 25.46 43.64 -0.50
C PHE A 170 24.56 44.68 0.16
#